data_AF-A0A4R1PZB5-F1
#
_entry.id   AF-A0A4R1PZB5-F1
#
_cell.length_a   1.000
_cell.length_b   1.000
_cell.length_c   1.000
_cell.angle_alpha   90.00
_cell.angle_beta   90.00
_cell.angle_gamma   90.00
#
_symmetry.space_group_name_H-M   'P 1'
#
loop_
_entity.id
_entity.type
_entity.pdbx_description
1 polymer ?
#
loop_
_entity_poly.entity_id
_entity_poly.type
_entity_poly.pdbx_seq_one_letter_code
_entity_poly.pdbx_strand_id
1 'polypeptide(L)'
;MKNIRRWIVILLLIVCSINAGTVAAQAASEDDEAYTIYLAASACVAAYSDRPGALAKQYLTQQGWQIQPYEQSNKNADARFLVIKNMNTSSLEESFLIAFTGTETVKDIKTDILANRVYFAGQTVEEFAANAAKKKIAASEPKIHRGFHEYVQAALTTKVITTSTQPQLLSEWLLADTSHKVYLTGHSLGGAVATVTAARLISMGVKPGQIEVITFGAPAVGNDAFNRQFEPVIDLTRVVISGDVVTGLLQSVAGGYAQFGREICWESPDWTNKGPHGVTEYLDLAMKNYYDKRHLARKESANQPQRGIPAFLPKAYIAPVKYFLPEKFGKEQWYMEQALLDEYERILPGCLPEVEPEEAQLQAQAAASGARWLIFPEVSAYQVPNAQGLYYLTLSERMIDLSTGELARLAAFSASTNNLTPLEALLHSARSMSDDRTAWFVKQQESGEQP
;
A
#
# COMPACT_ATOMS: atom_id res chain seq x y z
N MET A 1 -57.63 6.43 8.20
CA MET A 1 -56.43 6.86 8.97
C MET A 1 -55.44 5.72 9.29
N LYS A 2 -55.86 4.57 9.85
CA LYS A 2 -54.94 3.44 10.17
C LYS A 2 -54.16 2.88 8.96
N ASN A 3 -54.80 2.77 7.79
CA ASN A 3 -54.14 2.24 6.58
C ASN A 3 -53.12 3.22 6.00
N ILE A 4 -53.39 4.54 6.04
CA ILE A 4 -52.46 5.58 5.57
C ILE A 4 -51.20 5.62 6.45
N ARG A 5 -51.33 5.49 7.78
CA ARG A 5 -50.17 5.38 8.69
C ARG A 5 -49.32 4.13 8.39
N ARG A 6 -49.93 2.99 8.07
CA ARG A 6 -49.19 1.78 7.66
C ARG A 6 -48.40 1.98 6.37
N TRP A 7 -49.00 2.61 5.35
CA TRP A 7 -48.31 2.90 4.10
C TRP A 7 -47.17 3.91 4.26
N ILE A 8 -47.32 4.92 5.12
CA ILE A 8 -46.24 5.86 5.45
C ILE A 8 -45.09 5.15 6.17
N VAL A 9 -45.38 4.25 7.11
CA VAL A 9 -44.34 3.46 7.80
C VAL A 9 -43.62 2.52 6.83
N ILE A 10 -44.34 1.85 5.93
CA ILE A 10 -43.72 0.98 4.91
C ILE A 10 -42.86 1.80 3.94
N LEU A 11 -43.34 2.97 3.49
CA LEU A 11 -42.57 3.84 2.60
C LEU A 11 -41.31 4.39 3.30
N LEU A 12 -41.42 4.80 4.57
CA LEU A 12 -40.28 5.24 5.38
C LEU A 12 -39.27 4.11 5.59
N LEU A 13 -39.74 2.89 5.86
CA LEU A 13 -38.86 1.72 5.98
C LEU A 13 -38.14 1.43 4.66
N ILE A 14 -38.84 1.48 3.52
CA ILE A 14 -38.24 1.29 2.19
C ILE A 14 -37.19 2.37 1.90
N VAL A 15 -37.50 3.66 2.15
CA VAL A 15 -36.56 4.77 1.93
C VAL A 15 -35.35 4.66 2.85
N CYS A 16 -35.55 4.30 4.13
CA CYS A 16 -34.46 4.05 5.07
C CYS A 16 -33.59 2.86 4.64
N SER A 17 -34.19 1.77 4.15
CA SER A 17 -33.45 0.59 3.66
C SER A 17 -32.65 0.88 2.38
N ILE A 18 -33.20 1.67 1.45
CA ILE A 18 -32.47 2.09 0.24
C ILE A 18 -31.27 2.96 0.61
N ASN A 19 -31.45 3.96 1.50
CA ASN A 19 -30.37 4.82 1.96
C ASN A 19 -29.28 4.04 2.71
N ALA A 20 -29.66 3.09 3.57
CA ALA A 20 -28.69 2.24 4.27
C ALA A 20 -27.89 1.36 3.30
N GLY A 21 -28.55 0.78 2.29
CA GLY A 21 -27.89 -0.01 1.25
C GLY A 21 -26.89 0.82 0.42
N THR A 22 -27.23 2.07 0.08
CA THR A 22 -26.32 2.95 -0.66
C THR A 22 -25.12 3.39 0.16
N VAL A 23 -25.28 3.66 1.46
CA VAL A 23 -24.18 4.04 2.36
C VAL A 23 -23.21 2.89 2.56
N ALA A 24 -23.73 1.67 2.78
CA ALA A 24 -22.88 0.49 2.95
C ALA A 24 -22.09 0.16 1.66
N ALA A 25 -22.72 0.27 0.50
CA ALA A 25 -22.06 0.06 -0.79
C ALA A 25 -20.96 1.11 -1.06
N GLN A 26 -21.21 2.38 -0.71
CA GLN A 26 -20.20 3.42 -0.82
C GLN A 26 -19.02 3.17 0.13
N ALA A 27 -19.29 2.83 1.40
CA ALA A 27 -18.24 2.54 2.38
C ALA A 27 -17.38 1.34 1.96
N ALA A 28 -17.97 0.29 1.39
CA ALA A 28 -17.24 -0.85 0.83
C ALA A 28 -16.35 -0.43 -0.36
N SER A 29 -16.87 0.39 -1.27
CA SER A 29 -16.08 0.91 -2.39
C SER A 29 -14.91 1.79 -1.93
N GLU A 30 -15.10 2.60 -0.90
CA GLU A 30 -14.03 3.43 -0.32
C GLU A 30 -12.97 2.59 0.41
N ASP A 31 -13.35 1.45 1.01
CA ASP A 31 -12.42 0.47 1.60
C ASP A 31 -11.57 -0.21 0.52
N ASP A 32 -12.19 -0.68 -0.56
CA ASP A 32 -11.50 -1.29 -1.70
C ASP A 32 -10.51 -0.32 -2.36
N GLU A 33 -10.91 0.95 -2.53
CA GLU A 33 -10.04 2.00 -3.04
C GLU A 33 -8.85 2.27 -2.09
N ALA A 34 -9.13 2.38 -0.78
CA ALA A 34 -8.08 2.62 0.21
C ALA A 34 -7.09 1.45 0.29
N TYR A 35 -7.57 0.22 0.17
CA TYR A 35 -6.71 -0.97 0.08
C TYR A 35 -5.85 -0.96 -1.19
N THR A 36 -6.41 -0.54 -2.32
CA THR A 36 -5.68 -0.40 -3.59
C THR A 36 -4.57 0.65 -3.47
N ILE A 37 -4.85 1.80 -2.85
CA ILE A 37 -3.84 2.83 -2.56
C ILE A 37 -2.75 2.30 -1.62
N TYR A 38 -3.13 1.56 -0.57
CA TYR A 38 -2.17 0.92 0.35
C TYR A 38 -1.25 -0.08 -0.38
N LEU A 39 -1.80 -0.92 -1.27
CA LEU A 39 -1.00 -1.82 -2.10
C LEU A 39 -0.06 -1.06 -3.04
N ALA A 40 -0.55 0.01 -3.68
CA ALA A 40 0.25 0.86 -4.54
C ALA A 40 1.40 1.57 -3.79
N ALA A 41 1.17 2.00 -2.54
CA ALA A 41 2.19 2.57 -1.67
C ALA A 41 3.23 1.52 -1.24
N SER A 42 2.77 0.30 -0.91
CA SER A 42 3.64 -0.83 -0.54
C SER A 42 4.55 -1.22 -1.70
N ALA A 43 4.01 -1.26 -2.92
CA ALA A 43 4.75 -1.51 -4.15
C ALA A 43 5.79 -0.40 -4.44
N CYS A 44 5.43 0.87 -4.19
CA CYS A 44 6.37 1.99 -4.28
C CYS A 44 7.56 1.84 -3.34
N VAL A 45 7.31 1.59 -2.04
CA VAL A 45 8.38 1.38 -1.06
C VAL A 45 9.25 0.20 -1.48
N ALA A 46 8.63 -0.92 -1.88
CA ALA A 46 9.34 -2.10 -2.35
C ALA A 46 10.28 -1.82 -3.53
N ALA A 47 10.02 -0.81 -4.36
CA ALA A 47 10.90 -0.49 -5.48
C ALA A 47 12.31 -0.02 -5.04
N TYR A 48 12.43 0.54 -3.83
CA TYR A 48 13.70 1.02 -3.27
C TYR A 48 14.59 -0.12 -2.75
N SER A 49 15.91 0.12 -2.69
CA SER A 49 16.92 -0.86 -2.26
C SER A 49 17.34 -0.72 -0.79
N ASP A 50 16.81 0.27 -0.08
CA ASP A 50 17.08 0.48 1.33
C ASP A 50 16.30 -0.53 2.21
N ARG A 51 16.48 -0.42 3.53
CA ARG A 51 15.84 -1.34 4.48
C ARG A 51 14.30 -1.31 4.38
N PRO A 52 13.60 -0.16 4.35
CA PRO A 52 12.17 -0.12 4.10
C PRO A 52 11.76 -0.87 2.83
N GLY A 53 12.47 -0.66 1.71
CA GLY A 53 12.19 -1.37 0.46
C GLY A 53 12.39 -2.89 0.56
N ALA A 54 13.44 -3.33 1.26
CA ALA A 54 13.65 -4.76 1.51
C ALA A 54 12.52 -5.37 2.36
N LEU A 55 12.05 -4.68 3.40
CA LEU A 55 10.93 -5.13 4.23
C LEU A 55 9.63 -5.18 3.44
N ALA A 56 9.32 -4.15 2.65
CA ALA A 56 8.12 -4.15 1.81
C ALA A 56 8.10 -5.31 0.81
N LYS A 57 9.25 -5.67 0.19
CA LYS A 57 9.36 -6.87 -0.67
C LYS A 57 9.07 -8.15 0.09
N GLN A 58 9.68 -8.31 1.27
CA GLN A 58 9.45 -9.48 2.13
C GLN A 58 7.95 -9.57 2.47
N TYR A 59 7.33 -8.44 2.78
CA TYR A 59 5.95 -8.40 3.25
C TYR A 59 4.91 -8.70 2.19
N LEU A 60 5.10 -8.18 0.99
CA LEU A 60 4.30 -8.54 -0.18
C LEU A 60 4.49 -10.03 -0.51
N THR A 61 5.71 -10.55 -0.47
CA THR A 61 5.97 -11.99 -0.72
C THR A 61 5.26 -12.88 0.31
N GLN A 62 5.30 -12.52 1.59
CA GLN A 62 4.58 -13.24 2.66
C GLN A 62 3.06 -13.23 2.48
N GLN A 63 2.51 -12.25 1.75
CA GLN A 63 1.09 -12.14 1.41
C GLN A 63 0.74 -12.86 0.10
N GLY A 64 1.70 -13.57 -0.52
CA GLY A 64 1.48 -14.35 -1.74
C GLY A 64 1.70 -13.56 -3.04
N TRP A 65 2.28 -12.36 -2.97
CA TRP A 65 2.64 -11.60 -4.16
C TRP A 65 3.99 -12.05 -4.72
N GLN A 66 4.04 -12.28 -6.03
CA GLN A 66 5.30 -12.53 -6.73
C GLN A 66 5.89 -11.20 -7.20
N ILE A 67 7.15 -10.93 -6.85
CA ILE A 67 7.85 -9.69 -7.20
C ILE A 67 8.98 -10.02 -8.17
N GLN A 68 9.03 -9.32 -9.29
CA GLN A 68 10.09 -9.43 -10.27
C GLN A 68 10.74 -8.06 -10.50
N PRO A 69 12.00 -7.88 -10.09
CA PRO A 69 12.72 -6.65 -10.34
C PRO A 69 13.28 -6.60 -11.77
N TYR A 70 13.24 -5.42 -12.36
CA TYR A 70 13.83 -5.12 -13.66
C TYR A 70 14.70 -3.87 -13.56
N GLU A 71 15.88 -3.95 -14.14
CA GLU A 71 16.83 -2.85 -14.23
C GLU A 71 17.37 -2.80 -15.65
N GLN A 72 17.25 -1.62 -16.27
CA GLN A 72 17.74 -1.37 -17.61
C GLN A 72 18.46 -0.03 -17.62
N SER A 73 19.78 -0.10 -17.67
CA SER A 73 20.64 1.05 -17.92
C SER A 73 20.82 1.27 -19.41
N ASN A 74 20.79 2.52 -19.84
CA ASN A 74 21.31 2.93 -21.14
C ASN A 74 22.20 4.17 -20.96
N LYS A 75 22.74 4.73 -22.06
CA LYS A 75 23.65 5.89 -21.99
C LYS A 75 23.01 7.14 -21.35
N ASN A 76 21.69 7.20 -21.26
CA ASN A 76 20.93 8.41 -20.93
C ASN A 76 20.08 8.26 -19.64
N ALA A 77 19.67 7.04 -19.27
CA ALA A 77 18.84 6.79 -18.10
C ALA A 77 19.00 5.37 -17.55
N ASP A 78 18.87 5.25 -16.22
CA ASP A 78 18.72 3.99 -15.49
C ASP A 78 17.26 3.80 -15.11
N ALA A 79 16.57 2.87 -15.79
CA ALA A 79 15.20 2.52 -15.46
C ALA A 79 15.18 1.32 -14.51
N ARG A 80 14.50 1.48 -13.36
CA ARG A 80 14.32 0.44 -12.35
C ARG A 80 12.86 0.32 -11.96
N PHE A 81 12.27 -0.85 -12.16
CA PHE A 81 10.87 -1.06 -11.81
C PHE A 81 10.63 -2.49 -11.32
N LEU A 82 9.53 -2.67 -10.61
CA LEU A 82 9.04 -3.97 -10.19
C LEU A 82 7.79 -4.31 -10.98
N VAL A 83 7.67 -5.57 -11.40
CA VAL A 83 6.39 -6.17 -11.77
C VAL A 83 5.96 -7.05 -10.63
N ILE A 84 4.77 -6.81 -10.08
CA ILE A 84 4.23 -7.50 -8.91
C ILE A 84 2.90 -8.15 -9.31
N LYS A 85 2.82 -9.46 -9.14
CA LYS A 85 1.66 -10.27 -9.53
C LYS A 85 0.99 -10.87 -8.29
N ASN A 86 -0.33 -10.77 -8.21
CA ASN A 86 -1.10 -11.51 -7.21
C ASN A 86 -1.21 -12.98 -7.62
N MET A 87 -0.74 -13.91 -6.78
CA MET A 87 -0.86 -15.35 -7.03
C MET A 87 -2.09 -15.98 -6.36
N ASN A 88 -2.84 -15.23 -5.53
CA ASN A 88 -4.08 -15.70 -4.92
C ASN A 88 -5.27 -15.44 -5.84
N THR A 89 -5.72 -16.50 -6.51
CA THR A 89 -6.75 -16.54 -7.56
C THR A 89 -8.20 -16.59 -7.03
N SER A 90 -8.44 -16.20 -5.78
CA SER A 90 -9.76 -16.31 -5.14
C SER A 90 -10.75 -15.20 -5.55
N SER A 91 -10.29 -14.13 -6.21
CA SER A 91 -11.13 -13.11 -6.84
C SER A 91 -10.80 -13.00 -8.33
N LEU A 92 -11.83 -12.76 -9.14
CA LEU A 92 -11.93 -12.96 -10.58
C LEU A 92 -11.04 -12.07 -11.49
N GLU A 93 -10.02 -11.37 -10.98
CA GLU A 93 -9.14 -10.54 -11.82
C GLU A 93 -7.67 -10.67 -11.37
N GLU A 94 -6.82 -11.34 -12.17
CA GLU A 94 -5.37 -11.25 -11.95
C GLU A 94 -4.95 -9.78 -12.15
N SER A 95 -4.58 -9.12 -11.05
CA SER A 95 -4.13 -7.73 -11.08
C SER A 95 -2.62 -7.66 -11.03
N PHE A 96 -2.05 -6.79 -11.85
CA PHE A 96 -0.62 -6.52 -11.88
C PHE A 96 -0.33 -5.12 -11.35
N LEU A 97 0.67 -4.99 -10.49
CA LEU A 97 1.22 -3.69 -10.09
C LEU A 97 2.59 -3.52 -10.74
N ILE A 98 2.80 -2.37 -11.39
CA ILE A 98 4.11 -1.97 -11.91
C ILE A 98 4.57 -0.74 -11.14
N ALA A 99 5.61 -0.92 -10.33
CA ALA A 99 6.15 0.15 -9.48
C ALA A 99 7.47 0.67 -10.03
N PHE A 100 7.52 1.95 -10.39
CA PHE A 100 8.72 2.62 -10.88
C PHE A 100 9.46 3.29 -9.72
N THR A 101 10.78 3.11 -9.65
CA THR A 101 11.60 3.77 -8.63
C THR A 101 11.75 5.25 -8.92
N GLY A 102 11.60 6.10 -7.90
CA GLY A 102 12.15 7.45 -7.95
C GLY A 102 13.68 7.44 -7.80
N THR A 103 14.34 8.57 -8.04
CA THR A 103 15.75 8.74 -7.68
C THR A 103 15.89 9.20 -6.22
N GLU A 104 16.95 8.77 -5.55
CA GLU A 104 17.22 9.12 -4.15
C GLU A 104 17.76 10.57 -4.00
N THR A 105 18.11 11.24 -5.11
CA THR A 105 18.60 12.62 -5.15
C THR A 105 17.60 13.59 -5.81
N VAL A 106 16.62 14.05 -5.04
CA VAL A 106 15.61 15.06 -5.45
C VAL A 106 16.24 16.37 -5.95
N LYS A 107 17.46 16.71 -5.52
CA LYS A 107 18.18 17.93 -5.93
C LYS A 107 18.63 17.90 -7.40
N ASP A 108 19.01 16.73 -7.91
CA ASP A 108 19.47 16.58 -9.29
C ASP A 108 18.28 16.73 -10.26
N ILE A 109 17.12 16.17 -9.88
CA ILE A 109 15.86 16.28 -10.61
C ILE A 109 15.41 17.73 -10.82
N LYS A 110 15.49 18.59 -9.80
CA LYS A 110 15.03 20.00 -9.90
C LYS A 110 15.80 20.78 -10.95
N THR A 111 17.10 20.51 -11.07
CA THR A 111 17.98 21.19 -12.03
C THR A 111 17.73 20.67 -13.45
N ASP A 112 17.49 19.37 -13.58
CA ASP A 112 17.22 18.72 -14.87
C ASP A 112 15.82 19.05 -15.43
N ILE A 113 14.77 19.05 -14.60
CA ILE A 113 13.37 19.31 -15.01
C ILE A 113 13.20 20.64 -15.74
N LEU A 114 13.98 21.65 -15.35
CA LEU A 114 13.88 23.00 -15.90
C LEU A 114 14.50 23.14 -17.29
N ALA A 115 15.35 22.20 -17.73
CA ALA A 115 16.25 22.43 -18.86
C ALA A 115 15.81 21.82 -20.21
N ASN A 116 15.03 20.73 -20.25
CA ASN A 116 14.81 19.99 -21.51
C ASN A 116 13.39 19.39 -21.68
N ARG A 117 12.62 19.95 -22.65
CA ARG A 117 11.32 19.40 -23.10
C ARG A 117 11.47 18.64 -24.41
N VAL A 118 10.72 17.55 -24.57
CA VAL A 118 10.65 16.76 -25.81
C VAL A 118 9.22 16.67 -26.32
N TYR A 119 9.06 16.52 -27.63
CA TYR A 119 7.75 16.31 -28.25
C TYR A 119 7.23 14.92 -27.92
N PHE A 120 6.01 14.86 -27.38
CA PHE A 120 5.35 13.62 -27.01
C PHE A 120 4.32 13.24 -28.08
N ALA A 121 4.71 12.39 -29.03
CA ALA A 121 3.80 11.83 -30.03
C ALA A 121 4.35 10.50 -30.56
N GLY A 122 3.46 9.60 -30.95
CA GLY A 122 3.79 8.31 -31.55
C GLY A 122 2.77 7.23 -31.21
N GLN A 123 2.82 6.14 -31.95
CA GLN A 123 2.04 4.91 -31.72
C GLN A 123 2.93 3.69 -31.48
N THR A 124 4.25 3.84 -31.63
CA THR A 124 5.24 2.79 -31.34
C THR A 124 6.39 3.34 -30.51
N VAL A 125 7.17 2.44 -29.91
CA VAL A 125 8.34 2.80 -29.11
C VAL A 125 9.32 3.65 -29.93
N GLU A 126 9.53 3.29 -31.20
CA GLU A 126 10.44 3.94 -32.14
C GLU A 126 9.95 5.32 -32.57
N GLU A 127 8.64 5.48 -32.82
CA GLU A 127 8.05 6.77 -33.20
C GLU A 127 8.18 7.81 -32.10
N PHE A 128 7.95 7.41 -30.85
CA PHE A 128 8.15 8.29 -29.70
C PHE A 128 9.60 8.75 -29.59
N ALA A 129 10.57 7.85 -29.78
CA ALA A 129 12.00 8.21 -29.78
C ALA A 129 12.34 9.17 -30.93
N ALA A 130 11.82 8.93 -32.13
CA ALA A 130 12.03 9.79 -33.29
C ALA A 130 11.41 11.19 -33.10
N ASN A 131 10.21 11.26 -32.53
CA ASN A 131 9.53 12.53 -32.25
C ASN A 131 10.23 13.33 -31.16
N ALA A 132 10.76 12.67 -30.11
CA ALA A 132 11.51 13.33 -29.05
C ALA A 132 12.83 13.99 -29.53
N ALA A 133 13.38 13.54 -30.67
CA ALA A 133 14.57 14.12 -31.30
C ALA A 133 14.27 15.36 -32.16
N LYS A 134 12.99 15.64 -32.48
CA LYS A 134 12.60 16.79 -33.31
C LYS A 134 12.85 18.11 -32.55
N LYS A 135 13.25 19.15 -33.28
CA LYS A 135 13.53 20.50 -32.76
C LYS A 135 12.45 21.49 -33.20
N LYS A 136 12.37 22.64 -32.51
CA LYS A 136 11.44 23.77 -32.84
C LYS A 136 9.96 23.37 -32.86
N ILE A 137 9.53 22.68 -31.80
CA ILE A 137 8.17 22.16 -31.66
C ILE A 137 7.24 23.25 -31.11
N ALA A 138 6.13 23.52 -31.80
CA ALA A 138 5.18 24.56 -31.42
C ALA A 138 4.67 24.40 -29.98
N ALA A 139 4.45 25.49 -29.26
CA ALA A 139 4.04 25.46 -27.84
C ALA A 139 2.71 24.71 -27.61
N SER A 140 1.85 24.70 -28.62
CA SER A 140 0.56 24.00 -28.67
C SER A 140 0.66 22.47 -28.77
N GLU A 141 1.85 21.94 -29.04
CA GLU A 141 2.07 20.49 -29.13
C GLU A 141 2.35 19.88 -27.74
N PRO A 142 1.91 18.63 -27.51
CA PRO A 142 2.21 17.88 -26.29
C PRO A 142 3.72 17.78 -26.05
N LYS A 143 4.16 18.18 -24.87
CA LYS A 143 5.55 18.07 -24.45
C LYS A 143 5.65 17.54 -23.04
N ILE A 144 6.67 16.71 -22.82
CA ILE A 144 7.05 16.19 -21.51
C ILE A 144 8.54 16.44 -21.23
N HIS A 145 8.95 16.16 -20.00
CA HIS A 145 10.35 16.26 -19.61
C HIS A 145 11.20 15.17 -20.27
N ARG A 146 12.40 15.55 -20.77
CA ARG A 146 13.33 14.63 -21.45
C ARG A 146 13.68 13.42 -20.58
N GLY A 147 13.99 13.64 -19.29
CA GLY A 147 14.34 12.55 -18.38
C GLY A 147 13.18 11.54 -18.18
N PHE A 148 11.92 12.00 -18.15
CA PHE A 148 10.78 11.09 -18.06
C PHE A 148 10.65 10.26 -19.34
N HIS A 149 10.83 10.89 -20.51
CA HIS A 149 10.85 10.18 -21.78
C HIS A 149 11.93 9.10 -21.84
N GLU A 150 13.17 9.42 -21.45
CA GLU A 150 14.31 8.51 -21.50
C GLU A 150 14.15 7.33 -20.53
N TYR A 151 13.57 7.57 -19.35
CA TYR A 151 13.22 6.51 -18.41
C TYR A 151 12.16 5.58 -19.01
N VAL A 152 11.02 6.13 -19.48
CA VAL A 152 9.94 5.31 -20.05
C VAL A 152 10.40 4.57 -21.29
N GLN A 153 11.27 5.18 -22.11
CA GLN A 153 11.92 4.51 -23.24
C GLN A 153 12.67 3.27 -22.80
N ALA A 154 13.54 3.38 -21.79
CA ALA A 154 14.27 2.24 -21.26
C ALA A 154 13.32 1.16 -20.72
N ALA A 155 12.34 1.55 -19.89
CA ALA A 155 11.40 0.62 -19.25
C ALA A 155 10.55 -0.18 -20.26
N LEU A 156 9.98 0.46 -21.29
CA LEU A 156 9.13 -0.21 -22.27
C LEU A 156 9.91 -1.12 -23.25
N THR A 157 11.23 -0.93 -23.36
CA THR A 157 12.12 -1.81 -24.13
C THR A 157 12.70 -2.97 -23.32
N THR A 158 12.39 -3.05 -22.03
CA THR A 158 12.80 -4.16 -21.18
C THR A 158 11.95 -5.39 -21.45
N LYS A 159 12.60 -6.55 -21.59
CA LYS A 159 11.92 -7.85 -21.69
C LYS A 159 11.54 -8.34 -20.30
N VAL A 160 10.24 -8.61 -20.10
CA VAL A 160 9.64 -9.06 -18.84
C VAL A 160 9.07 -10.48 -18.97
N ILE A 161 9.03 -11.20 -17.86
CA ILE A 161 8.49 -12.55 -17.74
C ILE A 161 7.19 -12.48 -16.93
N THR A 162 6.05 -12.33 -17.59
CA THR A 162 4.78 -12.03 -16.90
C THR A 162 3.97 -13.30 -16.62
N THR A 163 3.50 -13.96 -17.67
CA THR A 163 2.69 -15.19 -17.60
C THR A 163 3.20 -16.29 -18.54
N SER A 164 3.84 -15.91 -19.64
CA SER A 164 4.54 -16.82 -20.55
C SER A 164 5.94 -17.16 -20.04
N THR A 165 6.41 -18.39 -20.32
CA THR A 165 7.81 -18.80 -20.06
C THR A 165 8.83 -18.08 -20.95
N GLN A 166 8.38 -17.37 -21.99
CA GLN A 166 9.23 -16.58 -22.89
C GLN A 166 9.19 -15.09 -22.50
N PRO A 167 10.36 -14.43 -22.36
CA PRO A 167 10.45 -12.99 -22.15
C PRO A 167 9.91 -12.21 -23.36
N GLN A 168 9.01 -11.28 -23.12
CA GLN A 168 8.45 -10.36 -24.14
C GLN A 168 8.57 -8.91 -23.66
N LEU A 169 8.50 -7.92 -24.55
CA LEU A 169 8.58 -6.52 -24.10
C LEU A 169 7.40 -6.19 -23.18
N LEU A 170 7.63 -5.34 -22.17
CA LEU A 170 6.56 -4.90 -21.28
C LEU A 170 5.38 -4.30 -22.06
N SER A 171 5.70 -3.52 -23.10
CA SER A 171 4.72 -2.95 -24.02
C SER A 171 3.94 -4.00 -24.82
N GLU A 172 4.62 -5.03 -25.33
CA GLU A 172 3.98 -6.11 -26.10
C GLU A 172 3.04 -6.94 -25.23
N TRP A 173 3.44 -7.27 -24.01
CA TRP A 173 2.60 -7.99 -23.06
C TRP A 173 1.32 -7.21 -22.74
N LEU A 174 1.44 -5.92 -22.37
CA LEU A 174 0.30 -5.09 -22.00
C LEU A 174 -0.65 -4.82 -23.18
N LEU A 175 -0.14 -4.84 -24.41
CA LEU A 175 -0.97 -4.75 -25.62
C LEU A 175 -1.68 -6.07 -25.95
N ALA A 176 -1.03 -7.22 -25.71
CA ALA A 176 -1.57 -8.53 -26.03
C ALA A 176 -2.59 -9.02 -25.00
N ASP A 177 -2.36 -8.73 -23.72
CA ASP A 177 -3.16 -9.22 -22.61
C ASP A 177 -4.23 -8.19 -22.20
N THR A 178 -5.40 -8.31 -22.83
CA THR A 178 -6.49 -7.36 -22.61
C THR A 178 -7.41 -7.70 -21.44
N SER A 179 -7.20 -8.85 -20.80
CA SER A 179 -8.05 -9.39 -19.73
C SER A 179 -7.70 -8.87 -18.33
N HIS A 180 -6.51 -8.30 -18.15
CA HIS A 180 -6.02 -7.93 -16.83
C HIS A 180 -5.99 -6.42 -16.62
N LYS A 181 -6.33 -6.00 -15.40
CA LYS A 181 -6.17 -4.63 -14.93
C LYS A 181 -4.73 -4.43 -14.45
N VAL A 182 -4.13 -3.30 -14.84
CA VAL A 182 -2.74 -2.97 -14.56
C VAL A 182 -2.69 -1.66 -13.80
N TYR A 183 -2.13 -1.71 -12.60
CA TYR A 183 -1.91 -0.55 -11.76
C TYR A 183 -0.47 -0.06 -11.95
N LEU A 184 -0.32 1.18 -12.42
CA LEU A 184 0.97 1.84 -12.52
C LEU A 184 1.17 2.74 -11.32
N THR A 185 2.30 2.58 -10.63
CA THR A 185 2.57 3.33 -9.40
C THR A 185 4.01 3.79 -9.32
N GLY A 186 4.23 4.82 -8.51
CA GLY A 186 5.57 5.33 -8.24
C GLY A 186 5.55 6.53 -7.31
N HIS A 187 6.67 6.72 -6.62
CA HIS A 187 6.89 7.86 -5.74
C HIS A 187 7.84 8.89 -6.39
N SER A 188 7.59 10.18 -6.18
CA SER A 188 8.42 11.28 -6.70
C SER A 188 8.61 11.16 -8.23
N LEU A 189 9.84 11.07 -8.73
CA LEU A 189 10.15 10.79 -10.14
C LEU A 189 9.45 9.52 -10.67
N GLY A 190 9.37 8.46 -9.87
CA GLY A 190 8.72 7.21 -10.26
C GLY A 190 7.24 7.41 -10.60
N GLY A 191 6.54 8.30 -9.88
CA GLY A 191 5.14 8.62 -10.16
C GLY A 191 4.96 9.42 -11.45
N ALA A 192 5.90 10.32 -11.77
CA ALA A 192 5.92 10.98 -13.07
C ALA A 192 6.12 9.97 -14.22
N VAL A 193 7.05 9.04 -14.05
CA VAL A 193 7.31 7.95 -14.99
C VAL A 193 6.08 7.06 -15.16
N ALA A 194 5.37 6.71 -14.08
CA ALA A 194 4.13 5.94 -14.15
C ALA A 194 3.08 6.63 -15.03
N THR A 195 2.87 7.94 -14.82
CA THR A 195 1.90 8.74 -15.59
C THR A 195 2.27 8.82 -17.07
N VAL A 196 3.54 9.08 -17.39
CA VAL A 196 4.03 9.11 -18.79
C VAL A 196 3.94 7.72 -19.43
N THR A 197 4.18 6.65 -18.67
CA THR A 197 4.04 5.28 -19.15
C THR A 197 2.60 4.97 -19.54
N ALA A 198 1.61 5.36 -18.71
CA ALA A 198 0.19 5.22 -19.03
C ALA A 198 -0.17 5.93 -20.35
N ALA A 199 0.24 7.20 -20.49
CA ALA A 199 -0.01 7.99 -21.71
C ALA A 199 0.58 7.32 -22.95
N ARG A 200 1.78 6.74 -22.84
CA ARG A 200 2.46 6.05 -23.93
C ARG A 200 1.76 4.75 -24.31
N LEU A 201 1.39 3.93 -23.32
CA LEU A 201 0.66 2.68 -23.54
C LEU A 201 -0.70 2.92 -24.20
N ILE A 202 -1.45 3.92 -23.75
CA ILE A 202 -2.73 4.30 -24.37
C ILE A 202 -2.52 4.75 -25.82
N SER A 203 -1.49 5.57 -26.07
CA SER A 203 -1.16 6.01 -27.44
C SER A 203 -0.75 4.85 -28.36
N MET A 204 -0.19 3.77 -27.79
CA MET A 204 0.19 2.54 -28.49
C MET A 204 -0.98 1.56 -28.69
N GLY A 205 -2.15 1.83 -28.09
CA GLY A 205 -3.38 1.05 -28.30
C GLY A 205 -3.87 0.26 -27.09
N VAL A 206 -3.24 0.36 -25.91
CA VAL A 206 -3.79 -0.20 -24.67
C VAL A 206 -5.08 0.56 -24.32
N LYS A 207 -6.13 -0.15 -23.91
CA LYS A 207 -7.42 0.49 -23.62
C LYS A 207 -7.31 1.30 -22.32
N PRO A 208 -7.82 2.55 -22.27
CA PRO A 208 -7.89 3.35 -21.04
C PRO A 208 -8.33 2.59 -19.80
N GLY A 209 -9.44 1.85 -19.87
CA GLY A 209 -10.00 1.11 -18.72
C GLY A 209 -9.16 -0.07 -18.22
N GLN A 210 -8.05 -0.41 -18.87
CA GLN A 210 -7.11 -1.43 -18.40
C GLN A 210 -6.03 -0.87 -17.48
N ILE A 211 -5.82 0.45 -17.51
CA ILE A 211 -4.73 1.11 -16.79
C ILE A 211 -5.33 2.03 -15.73
N GLU A 212 -4.90 1.83 -14.48
CA GLU A 212 -5.12 2.78 -13.40
C GLU A 212 -3.77 3.27 -12.88
N VAL A 213 -3.66 4.56 -12.60
CA VAL A 213 -2.41 5.19 -12.16
C VAL A 213 -2.60 5.78 -10.77
N ILE A 214 -1.80 5.32 -9.80
CA ILE A 214 -1.77 5.87 -8.44
C ILE A 214 -0.35 6.34 -8.16
N THR A 215 -0.18 7.62 -7.87
CA THR A 215 1.15 8.23 -7.69
C THR A 215 1.28 8.90 -6.33
N PHE A 216 2.51 8.95 -5.80
CA PHE A 216 2.80 9.51 -4.48
C PHE A 216 3.83 10.64 -4.60
N GLY A 217 3.47 11.87 -4.24
CA GLY A 217 4.38 13.02 -4.28
C GLY A 217 4.95 13.34 -5.67
N ALA A 218 4.22 12.96 -6.74
CA ALA A 218 4.72 13.07 -8.10
C ALA A 218 4.63 14.50 -8.66
N PRO A 219 5.63 14.95 -9.46
CA PRO A 219 5.57 16.25 -10.12
C PRO A 219 4.71 16.22 -11.38
N ALA A 220 4.38 17.41 -11.89
CA ALA A 220 3.68 17.56 -13.16
C ALA A 220 4.54 17.03 -14.31
N VAL A 221 3.92 16.33 -15.26
CA VAL A 221 4.65 15.53 -16.27
C VAL A 221 4.69 16.14 -17.67
N GLY A 222 3.72 16.99 -18.01
CA GLY A 222 3.60 17.63 -19.31
C GLY A 222 3.03 19.04 -19.27
N ASN A 223 3.02 19.68 -20.44
CA ASN A 223 2.36 20.97 -20.65
C ASN A 223 0.84 20.84 -20.85
N ASP A 224 0.13 21.96 -20.94
CA ASP A 224 -1.32 21.98 -21.15
C ASP A 224 -1.80 21.16 -22.36
N ALA A 225 -0.99 21.10 -23.43
CA ALA A 225 -1.31 20.30 -24.60
C ALA A 225 -1.27 18.79 -24.31
N PHE A 226 -0.30 18.34 -23.51
CA PHE A 226 -0.25 16.97 -23.01
C PHE A 226 -1.47 16.68 -22.11
N ASN A 227 -1.77 17.57 -21.16
CA ASN A 227 -2.89 17.37 -20.24
C ASN A 227 -4.23 17.30 -20.99
N ARG A 228 -4.47 18.21 -21.94
CA ARG A 228 -5.69 18.20 -22.77
C ARG A 228 -5.89 16.87 -23.51
N GLN A 229 -4.80 16.22 -23.91
CA GLN A 229 -4.84 14.95 -24.61
C GLN A 229 -5.10 13.76 -23.66
N PHE A 230 -4.52 13.77 -22.47
CA PHE A 230 -4.45 12.58 -21.61
C PHE A 230 -5.34 12.62 -20.36
N GLU A 231 -5.72 13.79 -19.87
CA GLU A 231 -6.63 13.93 -18.74
C GLU A 231 -7.98 13.21 -18.94
N PRO A 232 -8.60 13.21 -20.14
CA PRO A 232 -9.87 12.51 -20.34
C PRO A 232 -9.76 10.97 -20.41
N VAL A 233 -8.54 10.41 -20.55
CA VAL A 233 -8.32 8.99 -20.87
C VAL A 233 -7.43 8.25 -19.87
N ILE A 234 -6.74 8.96 -18.97
CA ILE A 234 -5.97 8.31 -17.90
C ILE A 234 -6.74 8.43 -16.59
N ASP A 235 -7.05 7.30 -15.97
CA ASP A 235 -7.49 7.26 -14.58
C ASP A 235 -6.29 7.48 -13.66
N LEU A 236 -6.09 8.73 -13.24
CA LEU A 236 -4.95 9.17 -12.43
C LEU A 236 -5.41 9.67 -11.07
N THR A 237 -4.99 8.97 -10.02
CA THR A 237 -5.06 9.40 -8.62
C THR A 237 -3.67 9.86 -8.15
N ARG A 238 -3.57 11.11 -7.73
CA ARG A 238 -2.36 11.72 -7.17
C ARG A 238 -2.51 11.85 -5.66
N VAL A 239 -1.74 11.09 -4.92
CA VAL A 239 -1.63 11.18 -3.47
C VAL A 239 -0.49 12.14 -3.12
N VAL A 240 -0.80 13.18 -2.34
CA VAL A 240 0.16 14.21 -1.92
C VAL A 240 0.07 14.41 -0.42
N ILE A 241 1.17 14.82 0.20
CA ILE A 241 1.18 15.23 1.61
C ILE A 241 1.32 16.75 1.68
N SER A 242 0.49 17.39 2.50
CA SER A 242 0.52 18.82 2.77
C SER A 242 1.92 19.26 3.22
N GLY A 243 2.43 20.35 2.64
CA GLY A 243 3.80 20.84 2.88
C GLY A 243 4.90 20.13 2.08
N ASP A 244 4.57 19.14 1.24
CA ASP A 244 5.53 18.51 0.32
C ASP A 244 6.01 19.50 -0.75
N VAL A 245 7.22 20.01 -0.54
CA VAL A 245 7.88 20.97 -1.43
C VAL A 245 8.13 20.44 -2.83
N VAL A 246 8.18 19.12 -3.05
CA VAL A 246 8.36 18.56 -4.40
C VAL A 246 7.11 18.80 -5.24
N THR A 247 5.93 18.67 -4.62
CA THR A 247 4.66 18.94 -5.29
C THR A 247 4.47 20.43 -5.57
N GLY A 248 4.72 21.31 -4.58
CA GLY A 248 4.48 22.75 -4.71
C GLY A 248 5.53 23.51 -5.55
N LEU A 249 6.80 23.12 -5.48
CA LEU A 249 7.90 23.86 -6.13
C LEU A 249 8.05 23.49 -7.62
N LEU A 250 7.61 22.31 -8.04
CA LEU A 250 7.58 21.93 -9.46
C LEU A 250 6.32 22.44 -10.18
N GLN A 251 5.22 22.66 -9.47
CA GLN A 251 4.02 23.33 -10.01
C GLN A 251 4.24 24.84 -10.26
N SER A 252 5.01 25.51 -9.40
CA SER A 252 5.17 26.98 -9.43
C SER A 252 6.36 27.49 -10.25
N VAL A 253 7.35 26.65 -10.55
CA VAL A 253 8.61 27.08 -11.19
C VAL A 253 8.75 26.60 -12.65
N ALA A 254 7.95 25.63 -13.10
CA ALA A 254 8.21 24.93 -14.36
C ALA A 254 7.48 25.51 -15.60
N GLY A 255 7.58 26.81 -15.90
CA GLY A 255 7.38 27.40 -17.24
C GLY A 255 6.28 26.83 -18.17
N GLY A 256 5.11 26.42 -17.65
CA GLY A 256 4.02 25.80 -18.41
C GLY A 256 3.85 24.27 -18.33
N TYR A 257 4.31 23.61 -17.26
CA TYR A 257 3.83 22.27 -16.85
C TYR A 257 2.62 22.40 -15.92
N ALA A 258 1.64 21.50 -16.03
CA ALA A 258 0.44 21.51 -15.21
C ALA A 258 0.09 20.10 -14.69
N GLN A 259 -0.53 20.03 -13.52
CA GLN A 259 -1.09 18.78 -12.98
C GLN A 259 -2.46 18.49 -13.59
N PHE A 260 -2.85 17.22 -13.64
CA PHE A 260 -4.22 16.76 -13.91
C PHE A 260 -4.54 15.51 -13.07
N GLY A 261 -5.75 15.00 -13.18
CA GLY A 261 -6.22 13.84 -12.40
C GLY A 261 -6.72 14.21 -10.99
N ARG A 262 -7.26 13.21 -10.28
CA ARG A 262 -7.83 13.38 -8.95
C ARG A 262 -6.73 13.52 -7.90
N GLU A 263 -6.77 14.56 -7.09
CA GLU A 263 -5.83 14.76 -5.98
C GLU A 263 -6.43 14.30 -4.66
N ILE A 264 -5.66 13.52 -3.90
CA ILE A 264 -5.91 13.19 -2.49
C ILE A 264 -4.78 13.82 -1.70
N CYS A 265 -5.11 14.78 -0.83
CA CYS A 265 -4.14 15.44 0.04
C CYS A 265 -4.28 14.91 1.46
N TRP A 266 -3.18 14.38 2.00
CA TRP A 266 -3.06 13.96 3.40
C TRP A 266 -2.24 14.96 4.21
N GLU A 267 -2.44 14.96 5.53
CA GLU A 267 -1.67 15.77 6.45
C GLU A 267 -0.51 14.96 7.04
N SER A 268 0.66 15.58 7.14
CA SER A 268 1.79 14.97 7.83
C SER A 268 1.50 14.94 9.35
N PRO A 269 1.77 13.83 10.05
CA PRO A 269 1.68 13.78 11.50
C PRO A 269 2.69 14.71 12.18
N ASP A 270 2.34 15.23 13.36
CA ASP A 270 3.22 16.14 14.12
C ASP A 270 4.47 15.46 14.71
N TRP A 271 4.53 14.13 14.72
CA TRP A 271 5.64 13.38 15.32
C TRP A 271 6.80 13.10 14.35
N THR A 272 6.62 13.36 13.05
CA THR A 272 7.65 13.08 12.04
C THR A 272 8.58 14.28 11.86
N ASN A 273 9.89 14.04 12.01
CA ASN A 273 10.94 15.03 11.69
C ASN A 273 11.51 14.85 10.28
N LYS A 274 11.01 13.86 9.52
CA LYS A 274 11.61 13.43 8.23
C LYS A 274 11.10 14.22 7.02
N GLY A 275 10.10 15.08 7.23
CA GLY A 275 9.49 15.89 6.19
C GLY A 275 8.52 15.10 5.31
N PRO A 276 7.55 15.78 4.67
CA PRO A 276 6.38 15.17 4.02
C PRO A 276 6.66 14.43 2.69
N HIS A 277 7.92 14.25 2.27
CA HIS A 277 8.27 13.61 0.99
C HIS A 277 8.91 12.22 1.15
N GLY A 278 8.89 11.64 2.35
CA GLY A 278 9.40 10.29 2.57
C GLY A 278 8.46 9.24 2.00
N VAL A 279 8.97 8.29 1.21
CA VAL A 279 8.14 7.19 0.66
C VAL A 279 7.51 6.33 1.77
N THR A 280 8.17 6.21 2.92
CA THR A 280 7.64 5.51 4.10
C THR A 280 6.49 6.26 4.77
N GLU A 281 6.50 7.61 4.70
CA GLU A 281 5.38 8.42 5.18
C GLU A 281 4.11 8.18 4.35
N TYR A 282 4.27 8.10 3.03
CA TYR A 282 3.15 7.74 2.14
C TYR A 282 2.61 6.33 2.43
N LEU A 283 3.47 5.35 2.76
CA LEU A 283 3.04 4.01 3.15
C LEU A 283 2.27 4.02 4.48
N ASP A 284 2.79 4.71 5.49
CA ASP A 284 2.16 4.84 6.81
C ASP A 284 0.77 5.48 6.71
N LEU A 285 0.65 6.61 6.01
CA LEU A 285 -0.63 7.29 5.80
C LEU A 285 -1.60 6.45 4.94
N ALA A 286 -1.09 5.69 3.97
CA ALA A 286 -1.93 4.77 3.20
C ALA A 286 -2.49 3.63 4.06
N MET A 287 -1.67 3.06 4.96
CA MET A 287 -2.13 2.05 5.94
C MET A 287 -3.20 2.63 6.86
N LYS A 288 -3.00 3.85 7.37
CA LYS A 288 -3.95 4.54 8.24
C LYS A 288 -5.28 4.80 7.54
N ASN A 289 -5.23 5.35 6.32
CA ASN A 289 -6.41 5.58 5.50
C ASN A 289 -7.18 4.27 5.23
N TYR A 290 -6.47 3.18 4.91
CA TYR A 290 -7.10 1.86 4.77
C TYR A 290 -7.79 1.41 6.07
N TYR A 291 -7.13 1.52 7.23
CA TYR A 291 -7.75 1.14 8.48
C TYR A 291 -8.98 1.99 8.83
N ASP A 292 -8.94 3.30 8.58
CA ASP A 292 -10.08 4.20 8.76
C ASP A 292 -11.28 3.78 7.87
N LYS A 293 -11.04 3.58 6.57
CA LYS A 293 -12.09 3.20 5.61
C LYS A 293 -12.65 1.81 5.91
N ARG A 294 -11.80 0.84 6.23
CA ARG A 294 -12.21 -0.50 6.65
C ARG A 294 -13.05 -0.49 7.92
N HIS A 295 -12.68 0.33 8.91
CA HIS A 295 -13.44 0.47 10.14
C HIS A 295 -14.86 0.99 9.87
N LEU A 296 -14.98 2.02 9.02
CA LEU A 296 -16.27 2.54 8.58
C LEU A 296 -17.07 1.50 7.80
N ALA A 297 -16.46 0.82 6.82
CA ALA A 297 -17.12 -0.21 6.02
C ALA A 297 -17.67 -1.36 6.88
N ARG A 298 -16.90 -1.82 7.88
CA ARG A 298 -17.36 -2.85 8.84
C ARG A 298 -18.52 -2.36 9.70
N LYS A 299 -18.49 -1.10 10.15
CA LYS A 299 -19.56 -0.51 10.95
C LYS A 299 -20.87 -0.43 10.16
N GLU A 300 -20.81 -0.03 8.88
CA GLU A 300 -21.98 0.05 8.01
C GLU A 300 -22.45 -1.34 7.54
N SER A 301 -21.56 -2.34 7.54
CA SER A 301 -21.86 -3.74 7.16
C SER A 301 -22.31 -4.63 8.32
N ALA A 302 -22.52 -4.09 9.52
CA ALA A 302 -22.80 -4.83 10.77
C ALA A 302 -24.09 -5.71 10.78
N ASN A 303 -24.79 -5.84 9.65
CA ASN A 303 -25.86 -6.82 9.42
C ASN A 303 -25.40 -8.07 8.64
N GLN A 304 -24.11 -8.22 8.32
CA GLN A 304 -23.57 -9.47 7.77
C GLN A 304 -23.13 -10.42 8.89
N PRO A 305 -23.37 -11.74 8.74
CA PRO A 305 -23.01 -12.71 9.77
C PRO A 305 -21.52 -12.61 10.09
N GLN A 306 -21.21 -12.67 11.40
CA GLN A 306 -19.86 -12.83 11.92
C GLN A 306 -19.10 -13.86 11.07
N ARG A 307 -17.81 -13.58 10.78
CA ARG A 307 -16.89 -14.56 10.19
C ARG A 307 -17.14 -15.89 10.89
N GLY A 308 -17.59 -16.89 10.12
CA GLY A 308 -17.85 -18.21 10.66
C GLY A 308 -16.63 -18.66 11.45
N ILE A 309 -16.86 -19.15 12.67
CA ILE A 309 -15.83 -19.76 13.50
C ILE A 309 -15.07 -20.71 12.57
N PRO A 310 -13.73 -20.60 12.45
CA PRO A 310 -12.98 -21.56 11.68
C PRO A 310 -13.38 -22.96 12.13
N ALA A 311 -13.58 -23.90 11.21
CA ALA A 311 -14.01 -25.26 11.57
C ALA A 311 -12.99 -26.00 12.48
N PHE A 312 -11.85 -25.39 12.78
CA PHE A 312 -10.81 -25.86 13.68
C PHE A 312 -10.79 -25.05 15.00
N LEU A 313 -10.53 -25.72 16.12
CA LEU A 313 -10.31 -25.05 17.41
C LEU A 313 -9.02 -24.21 17.36
N PRO A 314 -9.02 -22.98 17.89
CA PRO A 314 -7.84 -22.13 17.87
C PRO A 314 -6.74 -22.74 18.74
N LYS A 315 -5.52 -22.87 18.20
CA LYS A 315 -4.37 -23.39 18.98
C LYS A 315 -3.97 -22.46 20.13
N ALA A 316 -4.23 -21.16 19.99
CA ALA A 316 -3.84 -20.13 20.92
C ALA A 316 -4.98 -19.13 21.14
N TYR A 317 -4.96 -18.49 22.30
CA TYR A 317 -5.82 -17.37 22.68
C TYR A 317 -4.95 -16.15 22.96
N ILE A 318 -5.30 -14.99 22.39
CA ILE A 318 -4.51 -13.77 22.52
C ILE A 318 -5.22 -12.79 23.46
N ALA A 319 -4.54 -12.41 24.54
CA ALA A 319 -5.02 -11.40 25.47
C ALA A 319 -5.02 -9.99 24.83
N PRO A 320 -5.83 -9.05 25.32
CA PRO A 320 -5.74 -7.64 24.92
C PRO A 320 -4.32 -7.11 25.03
N VAL A 321 -3.90 -6.36 24.01
CA VAL A 321 -2.53 -5.82 23.93
C VAL A 321 -2.34 -4.71 24.96
N LYS A 322 -1.30 -4.82 25.78
CA LYS A 322 -0.91 -3.73 26.70
C LYS A 322 0.03 -2.76 26.00
N TYR A 323 -0.24 -1.47 26.10
CA TYR A 323 0.54 -0.41 25.44
C TYR A 323 1.26 0.48 26.46
N PHE A 324 2.57 0.64 26.28
CA PHE A 324 3.44 1.54 27.02
C PHE A 324 4.08 2.52 26.04
N LEU A 325 3.29 3.50 25.60
CA LEU A 325 3.64 4.46 24.56
C LEU A 325 3.81 5.88 25.14
N PRO A 326 4.75 6.69 24.63
CA PRO A 326 4.78 8.13 24.86
C PRO A 326 3.45 8.78 24.46
N GLU A 327 3.01 9.80 25.20
CA GLU A 327 1.72 10.49 24.99
C GLU A 327 1.47 10.93 23.54
N LYS A 328 2.52 11.39 22.84
CA LYS A 328 2.44 11.80 21.44
C LYS A 328 2.08 10.70 20.45
N PHE A 329 2.20 9.43 20.83
CA PHE A 329 1.77 8.27 20.03
C PHE A 329 0.33 7.85 20.36
N GLY A 330 -0.43 8.63 21.15
CA GLY A 330 -1.81 8.27 21.52
C GLY A 330 -2.72 7.99 20.31
N LYS A 331 -2.59 8.75 19.21
CA LYS A 331 -3.31 8.49 17.96
C LYS A 331 -2.79 7.27 17.18
N GLU A 332 -1.51 6.93 17.36
CA GLU A 332 -0.87 5.79 16.69
C GLU A 332 -1.32 4.45 17.28
N GLN A 333 -1.68 4.43 18.58
CA GLN A 333 -2.06 3.21 19.29
C GLN A 333 -3.17 2.44 18.57
N TRP A 334 -4.20 3.12 18.09
CA TRP A 334 -5.32 2.47 17.40
C TRP A 334 -4.87 1.79 16.10
N TYR A 335 -4.05 2.46 15.29
CA TYR A 335 -3.51 1.88 14.06
C TYR A 335 -2.54 0.72 14.34
N MET A 336 -1.72 0.85 15.39
CA MET A 336 -0.85 -0.22 15.88
C MET A 336 -1.65 -1.46 16.28
N GLU A 337 -2.78 -1.26 16.95
CA GLU A 337 -3.73 -2.33 17.29
C GLU A 337 -4.32 -2.98 16.04
N GLN A 338 -4.82 -2.19 15.08
CA GLN A 338 -5.34 -2.74 13.82
C GLN A 338 -4.30 -3.58 13.06
N ALA A 339 -3.05 -3.13 13.01
CA ALA A 339 -1.97 -3.87 12.37
C ALA A 339 -1.62 -5.18 13.08
N LEU A 340 -1.61 -5.19 14.42
CA LEU A 340 -1.38 -6.42 15.19
C LEU A 340 -2.52 -7.42 15.01
N LEU A 341 -3.77 -6.96 15.04
CA LEU A 341 -4.94 -7.81 14.84
C LEU A 341 -4.92 -8.47 13.45
N ASP A 342 -4.53 -7.75 12.41
CA ASP A 342 -4.36 -8.30 11.06
C ASP A 342 -3.28 -9.39 11.01
N GLU A 343 -2.14 -9.20 11.70
CA GLU A 343 -1.08 -10.21 11.77
C GLU A 343 -1.50 -11.45 12.56
N TYR A 344 -2.25 -11.27 13.66
CA TYR A 344 -2.79 -12.37 14.45
C TYR A 344 -3.81 -13.17 13.67
N GLU A 345 -4.76 -12.53 13.01
CA GLU A 345 -5.76 -13.21 12.20
C GLU A 345 -5.12 -13.96 11.01
N ARG A 346 -4.04 -13.41 10.44
CA ARG A 346 -3.30 -14.05 9.34
C ARG A 346 -2.61 -15.35 9.77
N ILE A 347 -2.02 -15.40 10.96
CA ILE A 347 -1.16 -16.50 11.40
C ILE A 347 -1.88 -17.47 12.36
N LEU A 348 -2.86 -16.98 13.11
CA LEU A 348 -3.63 -17.70 14.12
C LEU A 348 -5.13 -17.35 13.97
N PRO A 349 -5.82 -17.83 12.93
CA PRO A 349 -7.21 -17.46 12.72
C PRO A 349 -8.08 -17.91 13.90
N GLY A 350 -8.97 -17.05 14.37
CA GLY A 350 -9.87 -17.36 15.50
C GLY A 350 -9.22 -17.35 16.89
N CYS A 351 -8.00 -16.81 17.03
CA CYS A 351 -7.30 -16.72 18.32
C CYS A 351 -7.68 -15.49 19.17
N LEU A 352 -8.45 -14.56 18.61
CA LEU A 352 -8.83 -13.32 19.25
C LEU A 352 -10.13 -13.50 20.06
N PRO A 353 -10.26 -12.82 21.21
CA PRO A 353 -11.47 -12.85 22.01
C PRO A 353 -12.64 -12.20 21.26
N GLU A 354 -13.84 -12.79 21.34
CA GLU A 354 -15.06 -12.18 20.77
C GLU A 354 -15.49 -10.91 21.52
N VAL A 355 -15.23 -10.87 22.83
CA VAL A 355 -15.53 -9.77 23.73
C VAL A 355 -14.29 -9.50 24.58
N GLU A 356 -13.98 -8.23 24.83
CA GLU A 356 -12.85 -7.87 25.66
C GLU A 356 -12.95 -8.52 27.04
N PRO A 357 -12.02 -9.42 27.39
CA PRO A 357 -12.09 -10.21 28.61
C PRO A 357 -11.73 -9.37 29.83
N GLU A 358 -12.41 -9.60 30.95
CA GLU A 358 -11.88 -9.15 32.25
C GLU A 358 -10.57 -9.89 32.53
N GLU A 359 -9.53 -9.18 32.98
CA GLU A 359 -8.21 -9.78 33.24
C GLU A 359 -8.28 -10.98 34.20
N ALA A 360 -9.20 -10.93 35.17
CA ALA A 360 -9.46 -12.03 36.12
C ALA A 360 -10.07 -13.29 35.49
N GLN A 361 -10.73 -13.17 34.33
CA GLN A 361 -11.44 -14.26 33.65
C GLN A 361 -10.67 -14.79 32.43
N LEU A 362 -9.60 -14.11 32.03
CA LEU A 362 -8.86 -14.37 30.80
C LEU A 362 -8.42 -15.84 30.66
N GLN A 363 -7.85 -16.43 31.72
CA GLN A 363 -7.43 -17.83 31.70
C GLN A 363 -8.60 -18.80 31.54
N ALA A 364 -9.72 -18.54 32.21
CA ALA A 364 -10.91 -19.39 32.13
C ALA A 364 -11.55 -19.32 30.73
N GLN A 365 -11.61 -18.14 30.12
CA GLN A 365 -12.14 -17.96 28.77
C GLN A 365 -11.23 -18.58 27.71
N ALA A 366 -9.90 -18.42 27.86
CA ALA A 366 -8.93 -19.06 26.98
C ALA A 366 -8.99 -20.59 27.06
N ALA A 367 -9.15 -21.15 28.26
CA ALA A 367 -9.35 -22.59 28.42
C ALA A 367 -10.67 -23.07 27.80
N ALA A 368 -11.75 -22.28 27.94
CA ALA A 368 -13.06 -22.60 27.38
C ALA A 368 -13.09 -22.52 25.84
N SER A 369 -12.22 -21.74 25.21
CA SER A 369 -12.11 -21.68 23.74
C SER A 369 -11.44 -22.92 23.14
N GLY A 370 -10.93 -23.83 23.96
CA GLY A 370 -10.14 -24.99 23.52
C GLY A 370 -8.71 -24.64 23.12
N ALA A 371 -8.23 -23.44 23.46
CA ALA A 371 -6.84 -23.06 23.20
C ALA A 371 -5.89 -23.81 24.14
N ARG A 372 -4.72 -24.19 23.62
CA ARG A 372 -3.61 -24.71 24.44
C ARG A 372 -2.76 -23.60 25.02
N TRP A 373 -2.58 -22.52 24.26
CA TRP A 373 -1.66 -21.44 24.60
C TRP A 373 -2.41 -20.15 24.88
N LEU A 374 -2.07 -19.46 25.98
CA LEU A 374 -2.51 -18.09 26.25
C LEU A 374 -1.35 -17.12 26.04
N ILE A 375 -1.50 -16.19 25.09
CA ILE A 375 -0.47 -15.22 24.70
C ILE A 375 -0.81 -13.85 25.28
N PHE A 376 0.15 -13.22 25.96
CA PHE A 376 0.08 -11.87 26.50
C PHE A 376 1.00 -10.95 25.71
N PRO A 377 0.47 -10.18 24.74
CA PRO A 377 1.25 -9.21 24.00
C PRO A 377 1.36 -7.87 24.72
N GLU A 378 2.55 -7.29 24.65
CA GLU A 378 2.86 -5.96 25.15
C GLU A 378 3.66 -5.18 24.10
N VAL A 379 3.22 -3.96 23.81
CA VAL A 379 3.92 -3.01 22.95
C VAL A 379 4.49 -1.88 23.80
N SER A 380 5.79 -1.64 23.68
CA SER A 380 6.45 -0.51 24.33
C SER A 380 7.26 0.33 23.34
N ALA A 381 7.37 1.63 23.63
CA ALA A 381 8.09 2.57 22.81
C ALA A 381 9.06 3.41 23.65
N TYR A 382 10.35 3.27 23.40
CA TYR A 382 11.39 3.99 24.15
C TYR A 382 12.18 4.92 23.25
N GLN A 383 12.33 6.17 23.68
CA GLN A 383 13.17 7.13 22.97
C GLN A 383 14.64 6.75 23.14
N VAL A 384 15.40 6.80 22.05
CA VAL A 384 16.84 6.60 22.08
C VAL A 384 17.50 7.78 22.81
N PRO A 385 18.31 7.55 23.85
CA PRO A 385 19.04 8.62 24.53
C PRO A 385 19.86 9.45 23.54
N ASN A 386 19.81 10.77 23.68
CA ASN A 386 20.52 11.73 22.83
C ASN A 386 20.15 11.73 21.33
N ALA A 387 19.05 11.06 20.93
CA ALA A 387 18.53 11.11 19.56
C ALA A 387 17.08 11.61 19.56
N GLN A 388 16.89 12.88 19.23
CA GLN A 388 15.56 13.49 19.22
C GLN A 388 14.70 12.88 18.10
N GLY A 389 13.50 12.41 18.47
CA GLY A 389 12.55 11.84 17.50
C GLY A 389 12.83 10.39 17.11
N LEU A 390 13.89 9.76 17.63
CA LEU A 390 14.20 8.35 17.37
C LEU A 390 13.70 7.46 18.51
N TYR A 391 12.91 6.46 18.16
CA TYR A 391 12.29 5.48 19.07
C TYR A 391 12.62 4.05 18.65
N TYR A 392 12.71 3.15 19.63
CA TYR A 392 12.57 1.71 19.44
C TYR A 392 11.17 1.27 19.84
N LEU A 393 10.47 0.60 18.93
CA LEU A 393 9.19 -0.06 19.18
C LEU A 393 9.45 -1.54 19.42
N THR A 394 9.06 -2.02 20.58
CA THR A 394 9.25 -3.42 21.01
C THR A 394 7.89 -4.08 21.17
N LEU A 395 7.69 -5.21 20.48
CA LEU A 395 6.61 -6.15 20.77
C LEU A 395 7.20 -7.29 21.59
N SER A 396 6.64 -7.54 22.76
CA SER A 396 6.97 -8.69 23.60
C SER A 396 5.75 -9.57 23.80
N GLU A 397 5.96 -10.89 23.79
CA GLU A 397 4.91 -11.88 24.00
C GLU A 397 5.36 -12.86 25.08
N ARG A 398 4.52 -12.99 26.11
CA ARG A 398 4.61 -14.06 27.11
C ARG A 398 3.54 -15.09 26.81
N MET A 399 3.92 -16.36 26.68
CA MET A 399 3.00 -17.47 26.35
C MET A 399 2.95 -18.48 27.49
N ILE A 400 1.74 -18.76 27.96
CA ILE A 400 1.45 -19.74 29.02
C ILE A 400 0.85 -20.99 28.41
N ASP A 401 1.29 -22.17 28.84
CA ASP A 401 0.59 -23.44 28.58
C ASP A 401 -0.62 -23.54 29.51
N LEU A 402 -1.83 -23.63 28.95
CA LEU A 402 -3.06 -23.72 29.75
C LEU A 402 -3.22 -25.10 30.42
N SER A 403 -2.51 -26.12 29.97
CA SER A 403 -2.55 -27.47 30.58
C SER A 403 -1.72 -27.56 31.87
N THR A 404 -0.59 -26.85 31.94
CA THR A 404 0.30 -26.86 33.10
C THR A 404 0.22 -25.58 33.93
N GLY A 405 -0.23 -24.47 33.32
CA GLY A 405 -0.17 -23.13 33.90
C GLY A 405 1.22 -22.49 33.87
N GLU A 406 2.20 -23.14 33.24
CA GLU A 406 3.60 -22.70 33.24
C GLU A 406 3.94 -21.79 32.05
N LEU A 407 5.03 -21.03 32.21
CA LEU A 407 5.60 -20.23 31.13
C LEU A 407 6.22 -21.12 30.07
N ALA A 408 5.64 -21.14 28.87
CA ALA A 408 6.11 -21.94 27.75
C ALA A 408 7.13 -21.17 26.88
N ARG A 409 6.89 -19.88 26.66
CA ARG A 409 7.75 -19.04 25.82
C ARG A 409 7.71 -17.57 26.24
N LEU A 410 8.85 -16.92 26.15
CA LEU A 410 8.98 -15.46 26.23
C LEU A 410 9.82 -15.01 25.03
N ALA A 411 9.34 -14.00 24.30
CA ALA A 411 10.10 -13.40 23.22
C ALA A 411 9.83 -11.90 23.15
N ALA A 412 10.80 -11.16 22.59
CA ALA A 412 10.67 -9.75 22.31
C ALA A 412 11.40 -9.41 21.01
N PHE A 413 10.74 -8.65 20.13
CA PHE A 413 11.30 -8.14 18.89
C PHE A 413 11.18 -6.63 18.88
N SER A 414 12.24 -5.95 18.43
CA SER A 414 12.32 -4.50 18.47
C SER A 414 12.82 -3.94 17.14
N ALA A 415 12.26 -2.79 16.76
CA ALA A 415 12.61 -2.10 15.54
C ALA A 415 12.76 -0.59 15.80
N SER A 416 13.76 0.03 15.18
CA SER A 416 13.97 1.47 15.28
C SER A 416 13.16 2.24 14.23
N THR A 417 12.71 3.44 14.61
CA THR A 417 12.05 4.42 13.74
C THR A 417 13.04 5.24 12.90
N ASN A 418 14.30 4.77 12.74
CA ASN A 418 15.32 5.51 12.02
C ASN A 418 14.97 5.69 10.54
N ASN A 419 14.50 4.61 9.90
CA ASN A 419 14.03 4.61 8.51
C ASN A 419 12.58 4.14 8.35
N LEU A 420 11.93 3.75 9.43
CA LEU A 420 10.51 3.36 9.47
C LEU A 420 9.71 4.39 10.28
N THR A 421 8.41 4.46 10.02
CA THR A 421 7.45 5.08 10.95
C THR A 421 7.21 4.19 12.19
N PRO A 422 6.60 4.70 13.28
CA PRO A 422 6.25 3.89 14.43
C PRO A 422 5.38 2.68 14.09
N LEU A 423 4.39 2.86 13.19
CA LEU A 423 3.51 1.78 12.75
C LEU A 423 4.28 0.72 11.96
N GLU A 424 5.10 1.13 10.98
CA GLU A 424 5.95 0.21 10.21
C GLU A 424 6.97 -0.54 11.09
N ALA A 425 7.55 0.14 12.08
CA ALA A 425 8.48 -0.47 13.03
C ALA A 425 7.78 -1.54 13.89
N LEU A 426 6.57 -1.25 14.40
CA LEU A 426 5.78 -2.24 15.12
C LEU A 426 5.41 -3.43 14.22
N LEU A 427 4.94 -3.16 12.99
CA LEU A 427 4.58 -4.21 12.04
C LEU A 427 5.78 -5.12 11.74
N HIS A 428 6.98 -4.56 11.65
CA HIS A 428 8.20 -5.34 11.51
C HIS A 428 8.49 -6.25 12.71
N SER A 429 8.36 -5.72 13.92
CA SER A 429 8.48 -6.52 15.15
C SER A 429 7.42 -7.62 15.22
N ALA A 430 6.17 -7.33 14.82
CA ALA A 430 5.04 -8.26 14.79
C ALA A 430 5.22 -9.41 13.80
N ARG A 431 5.75 -9.12 12.61
CA ARG A 431 6.05 -10.15 11.60
C ARG A 431 7.21 -11.04 12.02
N SER A 432 8.27 -10.45 12.57
CA SER A 432 9.40 -11.21 13.14
C SER A 432 8.95 -12.13 14.29
N MET A 433 8.09 -11.60 15.18
CA MET A 433 7.47 -12.39 16.24
C MET A 433 6.65 -13.55 15.70
N SER A 434 5.88 -13.31 14.64
CA SER A 434 5.03 -14.32 14.01
C SER A 434 5.83 -15.42 13.32
N ASP A 435 6.93 -15.08 12.66
CA ASP A 435 7.83 -16.05 12.02
C ASP A 435 8.48 -16.95 13.09
N ASP A 436 9.01 -16.36 14.16
CA ASP A 436 9.60 -17.13 15.28
C ASP A 436 8.57 -18.01 15.99
N ARG A 437 7.38 -17.47 16.26
CA ARG A 437 6.26 -18.21 16.87
C ARG A 437 5.82 -19.38 16.01
N THR A 438 5.71 -19.19 14.70
CA THR A 438 5.34 -20.25 13.76
C THR A 438 6.38 -21.36 13.77
N ALA A 439 7.67 -21.00 13.71
CA ALA A 439 8.76 -21.98 13.80
C ALA A 439 8.75 -22.74 15.14
N TRP A 440 8.40 -22.08 16.24
CA TRP A 440 8.26 -22.72 17.54
C TRP A 440 7.08 -23.70 17.58
N PHE A 441 5.91 -23.34 17.05
CA PHE A 441 4.75 -24.25 17.00
C PHE A 441 5.05 -25.51 16.16
N VAL A 442 5.78 -25.38 15.05
CA VAL A 442 6.21 -26.54 14.24
C VAL A 442 7.09 -27.48 15.06
N LYS A 443 8.07 -26.95 15.80
CA LYS A 443 8.95 -27.78 16.65
C LYS A 443 8.19 -28.52 17.75
N GLN A 444 7.19 -27.89 18.37
CA GLN A 444 6.36 -28.54 19.39
C GLN A 444 5.48 -29.66 18.82
N GLN A 445 5.07 -29.54 17.56
CA GLN A 445 4.34 -30.60 16.89
C GLN A 445 5.25 -31.79 16.55
N GLU A 446 6.50 -31.54 16.19
CA GLU A 446 7.51 -32.57 15.89
C GLU A 446 8.01 -33.32 17.13
N SER A 447 8.04 -32.67 18.30
CA SER A 447 8.53 -33.27 19.56
C SER A 447 7.58 -34.31 20.17
N GLY A 448 6.39 -34.53 19.58
CA GLY A 448 5.44 -35.54 20.04
C GLY A 448 4.66 -35.13 21.30
N GLU A 449 4.75 -33.87 21.73
CA GLU A 449 3.81 -33.29 22.69
C GLU A 449 2.47 -33.01 22.00
N GLN A 450 1.73 -34.07 21.68
CA GLN A 450 0.36 -33.99 21.18
C GLN A 450 -0.49 -35.09 21.81
N PRO A 451 -1.83 -34.86 21.92
CA PRO A 451 -2.66 -34.21 20.91
C PRO A 451 -3.05 -32.77 21.25
#